data_AF-A0A8H7UGE6-F1
#
_entry.id   AF-A0A8H7UGE6-F1
#
_cell.length_a   1.000
_cell.length_b   1.000
_cell.length_c   1.000
_cell.angle_alpha   90.00
_cell.angle_beta   90.00
_cell.angle_gamma   90.00
#
_symmetry.space_group_name_H-M   'P 1'
#
loop_
_entity.id
_entity.type
_entity.pdbx_description
1 polymer ?
#
loop_
_entity_poly.entity_id
_entity_poly.type
_entity_poly.pdbx_seq_one_letter_code
_entity_poly.pdbx_strand_id
1 'polypeptide(L)'
;MPTGKYKLAIVILMTELLGVGGFMPKQICAVAPYLSNFQSQPDPMRFASKTFTLMQVATYTAGFGAGGFSVFFCLGLLRRLTKDIVRIRKGDYGIFKGKKNNDTVLDDCIRFLGACVGFGFTGTLYFMIEIVLIGAFITLIIELDRARQKIFDRVSAGIWFSSFFVSLVVQIIQRRITLLIFVERHTRMVVQNRAPFMHYCYFMMFTAMTRALTSYVLRTIKLLFRYPIFSIRVDRNAETWGVRHGDAGFAAYCGMILAEHEYNNPIVLAFVGTLLGDYYTRNKAKTGTLCRKHQFKANDFELSILQTPQTPKNITENNISQCRARTRWFLAITLINNPVLRQNRTASH
;
A
#
# COMPACT_ATOMS: atom_id res chain seq x y z
N MET A 1 8.87 -23.52 -20.88
CA MET A 1 7.64 -23.86 -20.12
C MET A 1 7.90 -25.06 -19.21
N PRO A 2 8.06 -24.86 -17.89
CA PRO A 2 8.24 -25.92 -16.91
C PRO A 2 7.03 -26.02 -15.93
N THR A 3 5.84 -25.59 -16.33
CA THR A 3 4.67 -25.47 -15.45
C THR A 3 4.16 -26.83 -14.92
N GLY A 4 4.43 -27.94 -15.61
CA GLY A 4 4.02 -29.28 -15.18
C GLY A 4 4.78 -29.80 -13.95
N LYS A 5 6.10 -29.53 -13.87
CA LYS A 5 6.96 -30.04 -12.78
C LYS A 5 6.64 -29.36 -11.44
N TYR A 6 6.36 -28.06 -11.45
CA TYR A 6 5.98 -27.32 -10.24
C TYR A 6 4.59 -27.68 -9.72
N LYS A 7 3.63 -27.93 -10.63
CA LYS A 7 2.30 -28.43 -10.24
C LYS A 7 2.41 -29.80 -9.55
N LEU A 8 3.22 -30.70 -10.12
CA LEU A 8 3.45 -32.02 -9.53
C LEU A 8 4.13 -31.90 -8.16
N ALA A 9 5.15 -31.04 -8.03
CA ALA A 9 5.85 -30.82 -6.77
C ALA A 9 4.94 -30.26 -5.66
N ILE A 10 4.06 -29.30 -5.98
CA ILE A 10 3.11 -28.75 -5.00
C ILE A 10 2.08 -29.80 -4.58
N VAL A 11 1.58 -30.61 -5.53
CA VAL A 11 0.64 -31.69 -5.22
C VAL A 11 1.31 -32.75 -4.34
N ILE A 12 2.55 -33.17 -4.67
CA ILE A 12 3.34 -34.12 -3.87
C ILE A 12 3.59 -33.57 -2.47
N LEU A 13 3.96 -32.30 -2.35
CA LEU A 13 4.24 -31.68 -1.06
C LEU A 13 2.97 -31.52 -0.21
N MET A 14 1.83 -31.19 -0.83
CA MET A 14 0.52 -31.20 -0.17
C MET A 14 0.10 -32.60 0.25
N THR A 15 0.36 -33.64 -0.54
CA THR A 15 0.05 -35.03 -0.16
C THR A 15 0.97 -35.55 0.95
N GLU A 16 2.25 -35.15 0.98
CA GLU A 16 3.19 -35.53 2.05
C GLU A 16 2.92 -34.78 3.37
N LEU A 17 2.39 -33.54 3.30
CA LEU A 17 2.04 -32.77 4.50
C LEU A 17 0.64 -33.09 5.03
N LEU A 18 -0.36 -33.17 4.16
CA LEU A 18 -1.80 -33.27 4.50
C LEU A 18 -2.44 -34.62 4.16
N GLY A 19 -1.78 -35.46 3.37
CA GLY A 19 -2.29 -36.77 2.96
C GLY A 19 -2.25 -37.81 4.08
N VAL A 20 -2.90 -38.94 3.84
CA VAL A 20 -2.98 -40.06 4.79
C VAL A 20 -1.57 -40.58 5.08
N GLY A 21 -1.09 -40.42 6.32
CA GLY A 21 0.28 -40.78 6.74
C GLY A 21 1.31 -39.66 6.65
N GLY A 22 0.90 -38.45 6.26
CA GLY A 22 1.74 -37.26 6.23
C GLY A 22 2.15 -36.74 7.60
N PHE A 23 2.99 -35.70 7.62
CA PHE A 23 3.54 -35.15 8.86
C PHE A 23 2.47 -34.63 9.83
N MET A 24 1.47 -33.88 9.34
CA MET A 24 0.40 -33.33 10.19
C MET A 24 -0.48 -34.40 10.84
N PRO A 25 -1.04 -35.38 10.12
CA PRO A 25 -1.80 -36.46 10.75
C PRO A 25 -1.01 -37.22 11.81
N LYS A 26 0.29 -37.49 11.58
CA LYS A 26 1.16 -38.16 12.57
C LYS A 26 1.31 -37.35 13.85
N GLN A 27 1.53 -36.05 13.74
CA GLN A 27 1.64 -35.16 14.91
C GLN A 27 0.30 -35.03 15.64
N ILE A 28 -0.81 -34.90 14.91
CA ILE A 28 -2.16 -34.85 15.51
C ILE A 28 -2.44 -36.15 16.26
N CYS A 29 -2.16 -37.32 15.68
CA CYS A 29 -2.36 -38.61 16.36
C CYS A 29 -1.44 -38.77 17.59
N ALA A 30 -0.23 -38.24 17.57
CA ALA A 30 0.69 -38.28 18.72
C ALA A 30 0.22 -37.37 19.88
N VAL A 31 -0.34 -36.20 19.56
CA VAL A 31 -0.75 -35.19 20.54
C VAL A 31 -2.19 -35.39 21.04
N ALA A 32 -3.06 -35.99 20.22
CA ALA A 32 -4.46 -36.28 20.51
C ALA A 32 -4.72 -36.94 21.87
N PRO A 33 -4.02 -38.01 22.30
CA PRO A 33 -4.29 -38.65 23.59
C PRO A 33 -3.99 -37.76 24.80
N TYR A 34 -3.08 -36.78 24.65
CA TYR A 34 -2.79 -35.82 25.72
C TYR A 34 -3.85 -34.72 25.78
N LEU A 35 -4.29 -34.22 24.61
CA LEU A 35 -5.28 -33.15 24.53
C LEU A 35 -6.71 -33.63 24.80
N SER A 36 -7.06 -34.87 24.47
CA SER A 36 -8.39 -35.43 24.73
C SER A 36 -8.75 -35.48 26.22
N ASN A 37 -7.75 -35.51 27.11
CA ASN A 37 -7.96 -35.45 28.57
C ASN A 37 -8.58 -34.13 29.04
N PHE A 38 -8.51 -33.08 28.22
CA PHE A 38 -9.13 -31.79 28.48
C PHE A 38 -10.56 -31.68 27.92
N GLN A 39 -11.10 -32.73 27.32
CA GLN A 39 -12.51 -32.81 26.93
C GLN A 39 -13.37 -33.37 28.07
N SER A 40 -14.67 -33.08 27.99
CA SER A 40 -15.64 -33.61 28.95
C SER A 40 -15.90 -35.11 28.75
N GLN A 41 -15.73 -35.62 27.53
CA GLN A 41 -15.78 -37.04 27.17
C GLN A 41 -14.49 -37.39 26.40
N PRO A 42 -13.55 -38.13 27.00
CA PRO A 42 -12.24 -38.37 26.40
C PRO A 42 -12.31 -39.47 25.33
N ASP A 43 -12.56 -39.08 24.08
CA ASP A 43 -12.50 -39.95 22.91
C ASP A 43 -11.34 -39.54 21.99
N PRO A 44 -10.13 -40.12 22.12
CA PRO A 44 -8.94 -39.67 21.40
C PRO A 44 -9.09 -39.79 19.88
N MET A 45 -9.80 -40.81 19.40
CA MET A 45 -10.00 -41.04 17.96
C MET A 45 -10.99 -40.05 17.36
N ARG A 46 -12.06 -39.72 18.08
CA ARG A 46 -13.05 -38.71 17.65
C ARG A 46 -12.48 -37.31 17.70
N PHE A 47 -11.64 -37.03 18.70
CA PHE A 47 -10.85 -35.80 18.79
C PHE A 47 -9.94 -35.65 17.57
N ALA A 48 -9.05 -36.62 17.33
CA ALA A 48 -8.09 -36.57 16.22
C ALA A 48 -8.78 -36.38 14.85
N SER A 49 -9.91 -37.07 14.61
CA SER A 49 -10.67 -36.94 13.36
C SER A 49 -11.25 -35.52 13.19
N LYS A 50 -11.84 -34.94 14.24
CA LYS A 50 -12.38 -33.56 14.19
C LYS A 50 -11.27 -32.53 14.02
N THR A 51 -10.16 -32.66 14.77
CA THR A 51 -9.03 -31.73 14.70
C THR A 51 -8.44 -31.73 13.30
N PHE A 52 -8.31 -32.91 12.70
CA PHE A 52 -7.82 -33.06 11.33
C PHE A 52 -8.74 -32.39 10.31
N THR A 53 -10.06 -32.63 10.37
CA THR A 53 -11.02 -31.98 9.46
C THR A 53 -11.00 -30.47 9.60
N LEU A 54 -10.95 -29.94 10.82
CA LEU A 54 -10.90 -28.49 11.05
C LEU A 54 -9.57 -27.87 10.57
N MET A 55 -8.44 -28.56 10.78
CA MET A 55 -7.14 -28.10 10.29
C MET A 55 -7.06 -28.14 8.76
N GLN A 56 -7.68 -29.14 8.11
CA GLN A 56 -7.82 -29.17 6.65
C GLN A 56 -8.61 -27.95 6.15
N VAL A 57 -9.75 -27.65 6.76
CA VAL A 57 -10.54 -26.45 6.42
C VAL A 57 -9.71 -25.17 6.62
N ALA A 58 -8.98 -25.04 7.73
CA ALA A 58 -8.08 -23.92 7.98
C ALA A 58 -6.98 -23.79 6.91
N THR A 59 -6.42 -24.91 6.45
CA THR A 59 -5.37 -24.92 5.43
C THR A 59 -5.91 -24.57 4.04
N TYR A 60 -7.09 -25.09 3.67
CA TYR A 60 -7.74 -24.72 2.41
C TYR A 60 -8.14 -23.24 2.40
N THR A 61 -8.72 -22.74 3.50
CA THR A 61 -9.08 -21.31 3.64
C THR A 61 -7.84 -20.43 3.60
N ALA A 62 -6.72 -20.84 4.20
CA ALA A 62 -5.44 -20.13 4.08
C ALA A 62 -4.93 -20.08 2.62
N GLY A 63 -4.98 -21.21 1.90
CA GLY A 63 -4.54 -21.27 0.50
C GLY A 63 -5.37 -20.42 -0.45
N PHE A 64 -6.70 -20.59 -0.43
CA PHE A 64 -7.61 -19.79 -1.24
C PHE A 64 -7.62 -18.32 -0.82
N GLY A 65 -7.59 -18.06 0.50
CA GLY A 65 -7.53 -16.73 1.07
C GLY A 65 -6.27 -15.98 0.65
N ALA A 66 -5.08 -16.58 0.79
CA ALA A 66 -3.83 -15.98 0.37
C ALA A 66 -3.77 -15.72 -1.14
N GLY A 67 -4.25 -16.67 -1.95
CA GLY A 67 -4.38 -16.50 -3.39
C GLY A 67 -5.28 -15.32 -3.76
N GLY A 68 -6.52 -15.29 -3.25
CA GLY A 68 -7.46 -14.19 -3.50
C GLY A 68 -6.93 -12.83 -3.02
N PHE A 69 -6.28 -12.81 -1.87
CA PHE A 69 -5.69 -11.60 -1.29
C PHE A 69 -4.54 -11.05 -2.14
N SER A 70 -3.67 -11.92 -2.65
CA SER A 70 -2.60 -11.53 -3.57
C SER A 70 -3.13 -10.89 -4.86
N VAL A 71 -4.20 -11.45 -5.45
CA VAL A 71 -4.85 -10.88 -6.65
C VAL A 71 -5.44 -9.52 -6.36
N PHE A 72 -6.15 -9.38 -5.23
CA PHE A 72 -6.70 -8.09 -4.81
C PHE A 72 -5.61 -7.02 -4.66
N PHE A 73 -4.45 -7.39 -4.15
CA PHE A 73 -3.33 -6.46 -4.02
C PHE A 73 -2.66 -6.12 -5.34
N CYS A 74 -2.48 -7.07 -6.25
CA CYS A 74 -1.98 -6.77 -7.59
C CYS A 74 -2.88 -5.74 -8.30
N LEU A 75 -4.20 -5.88 -8.20
CA LEU A 75 -5.15 -4.91 -8.72
C LEU A 75 -5.06 -3.55 -7.99
N GLY A 76 -4.90 -3.57 -6.67
CA GLY A 76 -4.71 -2.38 -5.85
C GLY A 76 -3.43 -1.61 -6.18
N LEU A 77 -2.33 -2.33 -6.41
CA LEU A 77 -1.03 -1.78 -6.81
C LEU A 77 -1.12 -1.11 -8.18
N LEU A 78 -1.77 -1.75 -9.16
CA LEU A 78 -1.98 -1.18 -10.49
C LEU A 78 -2.75 0.15 -10.41
N ARG A 79 -3.89 0.16 -9.71
CA ARG A 79 -4.68 1.39 -9.52
C ARG A 79 -3.88 2.48 -8.82
N ARG A 80 -3.06 2.11 -7.84
CA ARG A 80 -2.25 3.05 -7.07
C ARG A 80 -1.13 3.64 -7.91
N LEU A 81 -0.41 2.80 -8.65
CA LEU A 81 0.64 3.20 -9.59
C LEU A 81 0.15 4.28 -10.54
N THR A 82 -0.98 4.05 -11.23
CA THR A 82 -1.56 5.04 -12.15
C THR A 82 -1.88 6.35 -11.44
N LYS A 83 -2.47 6.28 -10.23
CA LYS A 83 -2.83 7.47 -9.46
C LYS A 83 -1.61 8.26 -8.98
N ASP A 84 -0.54 7.57 -8.60
CA ASP A 84 0.67 8.18 -8.04
C ASP A 84 1.54 8.78 -9.15
N ILE A 85 1.67 8.10 -10.31
CA ILE A 85 2.30 8.66 -11.52
C ILE A 85 1.61 9.96 -11.95
N VAL A 86 0.28 9.98 -11.99
CA VAL A 86 -0.48 11.20 -12.36
C VAL A 86 -0.23 12.34 -11.36
N ARG A 87 -0.13 12.04 -10.05
CA ARG A 87 0.17 13.08 -9.04
C ARG A 87 1.56 13.66 -9.21
N ILE A 88 2.56 12.80 -9.40
CA ILE A 88 3.94 13.24 -9.58
C ILE A 88 4.10 14.05 -10.88
N ARG A 89 3.42 13.66 -11.97
CA ARG A 89 3.38 14.44 -13.21
C ARG A 89 2.72 15.81 -13.06
N LYS A 90 1.81 15.98 -12.09
CA LYS A 90 1.25 17.30 -11.73
C LYS A 90 2.18 18.14 -10.84
N GLY A 91 3.31 17.58 -10.40
CA GLY A 91 4.21 18.20 -9.44
C GLY A 91 3.83 17.99 -7.97
N ASP A 92 2.87 17.10 -7.67
CA ASP A 92 2.54 16.72 -6.29
C ASP A 92 3.51 15.63 -5.81
N TYR A 93 4.57 16.06 -5.12
CA TYR A 93 5.58 15.20 -4.51
C TYR A 93 5.24 14.80 -3.06
N GLY A 94 3.96 14.80 -2.65
CA GLY A 94 3.56 14.40 -1.30
C GLY A 94 4.06 13.01 -0.87
N ILE A 95 4.29 12.12 -1.84
CA ILE A 95 4.90 10.80 -1.62
C ILE A 95 6.36 10.92 -1.17
N PHE A 96 7.10 11.94 -1.58
CA PHE A 96 8.52 12.17 -1.29
C PHE A 96 8.74 13.25 -0.22
N LYS A 97 7.90 13.30 0.81
CA LYS A 97 7.91 14.37 1.83
C LYS A 97 7.74 15.79 1.23
N GLY A 98 7.10 15.90 0.07
CA GLY A 98 6.92 17.16 -0.64
C GLY A 98 8.17 17.68 -1.35
N LYS A 99 9.27 16.91 -1.40
CA LYS A 99 10.53 17.30 -2.04
C LYS A 99 10.69 16.60 -3.39
N LYS A 100 11.02 17.38 -4.42
CA LYS A 100 11.38 16.84 -5.75
C LYS A 100 12.73 16.14 -5.73
N ASN A 101 13.73 16.77 -5.11
CA ASN A 101 15.07 16.20 -4.91
C ASN A 101 15.08 15.48 -3.56
N ASN A 102 14.67 14.23 -3.56
CA ASN A 102 14.72 13.35 -2.40
C ASN A 102 15.92 12.41 -2.51
N ASP A 103 16.29 11.74 -1.42
CA ASP A 103 17.46 10.83 -1.36
C ASP A 103 17.27 9.51 -2.15
N THR A 104 16.20 9.41 -2.95
CA THR A 104 15.88 8.24 -3.78
C THR A 104 16.83 8.15 -4.95
N VAL A 105 17.43 6.98 -5.14
CA VAL A 105 18.49 6.75 -6.14
C VAL A 105 17.93 5.92 -7.31
N LEU A 106 18.53 6.04 -8.49
CA LEU A 106 18.16 5.21 -9.65
C LEU A 106 18.31 3.69 -9.37
N ASP A 107 19.23 3.30 -8.49
CA ASP A 107 19.42 1.91 -8.05
C ASP A 107 18.14 1.33 -7.39
N ASP A 108 17.36 2.17 -6.71
CA ASP A 108 16.07 1.75 -6.11
C ASP A 108 15.07 1.31 -7.19
N CYS A 109 15.09 1.95 -8.37
CA CYS A 109 14.27 1.55 -9.51
C CYS A 109 14.63 0.16 -10.03
N ILE A 110 15.93 -0.17 -10.11
CA ILE A 110 16.41 -1.45 -10.63
C ILE A 110 15.94 -2.59 -9.72
N ARG A 111 15.92 -2.36 -8.40
CA ARG A 111 15.49 -3.34 -7.39
C ARG A 111 13.98 -3.57 -7.35
N PHE A 112 13.18 -2.70 -7.95
CA PHE A 112 11.71 -2.73 -7.83
C PHE A 112 11.06 -4.05 -8.25
N LEU A 113 11.45 -4.60 -9.40
CA LEU A 113 10.84 -5.83 -9.89
C LEU A 113 11.17 -7.02 -8.96
N GLY A 114 12.42 -7.08 -8.49
CA GLY A 114 12.87 -8.07 -7.51
C GLY A 114 12.15 -7.92 -6.18
N ALA A 115 11.98 -6.68 -5.69
CA ALA A 115 11.21 -6.38 -4.49
C ALA A 115 9.73 -6.82 -4.65
N CYS A 116 9.09 -6.52 -5.78
CA CYS A 116 7.70 -6.95 -6.03
C CYS A 116 7.52 -8.47 -5.98
N VAL A 117 8.40 -9.22 -6.65
CA VAL A 117 8.33 -10.68 -6.64
C VAL A 117 8.68 -11.24 -5.25
N GLY A 118 9.73 -10.70 -4.63
CA GLY A 118 10.20 -11.11 -3.30
C GLY A 118 9.14 -10.91 -2.23
N PHE A 119 8.65 -9.68 -2.04
CA PHE A 119 7.59 -9.35 -1.09
C PHE A 119 6.26 -10.01 -1.44
N GLY A 120 5.97 -10.22 -2.74
CA GLY A 120 4.80 -10.99 -3.17
C GLY A 120 4.86 -12.43 -2.69
N PHE A 121 5.98 -13.11 -2.90
CA PHE A 121 6.16 -14.50 -2.49
C PHE A 121 6.26 -14.65 -0.97
N THR A 122 7.12 -13.87 -0.31
CA THR A 122 7.29 -13.98 1.15
C THR A 122 6.06 -13.50 1.91
N GLY A 123 5.39 -12.44 1.42
CA GLY A 123 4.15 -11.93 2.00
C GLY A 123 2.99 -12.92 1.88
N THR A 124 2.83 -13.60 0.75
CA THR A 124 1.81 -14.65 0.60
C THR A 124 2.07 -15.85 1.52
N LEU A 125 3.32 -16.30 1.65
CA LEU A 125 3.69 -17.37 2.59
C LEU A 125 3.43 -16.96 4.03
N TYR A 126 3.82 -15.75 4.42
CA TYR A 126 3.61 -15.24 5.77
C TYR A 126 2.12 -15.16 6.12
N PHE A 127 1.30 -14.64 5.20
CA PHE A 127 -0.16 -14.58 5.37
C PHE A 127 -0.80 -15.97 5.44
N MET A 128 -0.32 -16.93 4.65
CA MET A 128 -0.78 -18.32 4.73
C MET A 128 -0.48 -18.93 6.10
N ILE A 129 0.76 -18.77 6.60
CA ILE A 129 1.16 -19.26 7.92
C ILE A 129 0.31 -18.62 9.02
N GLU A 130 0.05 -17.31 8.93
CA GLU A 130 -0.75 -16.61 9.92
C GLU A 130 -2.19 -17.12 9.96
N ILE A 131 -2.86 -17.29 8.81
CA ILE A 131 -4.23 -17.85 8.77
C ILE A 131 -4.22 -19.27 9.34
N VAL A 132 -3.21 -20.09 9.04
CA VAL A 132 -3.10 -21.45 9.60
C VAL A 132 -2.91 -21.40 11.12
N LEU A 133 -2.08 -20.50 11.65
CA LEU A 133 -1.88 -20.33 13.10
C LEU A 133 -3.16 -19.84 13.80
N ILE A 134 -3.86 -18.86 13.20
CA ILE A 134 -5.14 -18.38 13.71
C ILE A 134 -6.19 -19.50 13.66
N GLY A 135 -6.23 -20.24 12.55
CA GLY A 135 -7.09 -21.41 12.38
C GLY A 135 -6.82 -22.45 13.46
N ALA A 136 -5.57 -22.85 13.65
CA ALA A 136 -5.14 -23.80 14.68
C ALA A 136 -5.48 -23.33 16.11
N PHE A 137 -5.36 -22.02 16.37
CA PHE A 137 -5.77 -21.44 17.64
C PHE A 137 -7.29 -21.53 17.85
N ILE A 138 -8.08 -21.24 16.81
CA ILE A 138 -9.54 -21.36 16.85
C ILE A 138 -9.96 -22.82 17.04
N THR A 139 -9.35 -23.78 16.33
CA THR A 139 -9.64 -25.20 16.50
C THR A 139 -9.35 -25.67 17.92
N LEU A 140 -8.22 -25.24 18.49
CA LEU A 140 -7.85 -25.54 19.86
C LEU A 140 -8.87 -24.99 20.88
N ILE A 141 -9.40 -23.78 20.67
CA ILE A 141 -10.45 -23.19 21.52
C ILE A 141 -11.77 -23.96 21.39
N ILE A 142 -12.14 -24.38 20.18
CA ILE A 142 -13.39 -25.11 19.94
C ILE A 142 -13.35 -26.48 20.61
N GLU A 143 -12.23 -27.19 20.53
CA GLU A 143 -12.15 -28.60 20.95
C GLU A 143 -11.88 -28.79 22.45
N LEU A 144 -11.19 -27.85 23.10
CA LEU A 144 -10.89 -27.93 24.52
C LEU A 144 -12.05 -27.40 25.38
N ASP A 145 -13.15 -28.15 25.46
CA ASP A 145 -14.37 -27.73 26.19
C ASP A 145 -14.09 -27.33 27.65
N ARG A 146 -13.26 -28.10 28.37
CA ARG A 146 -12.95 -27.84 29.79
C ARG A 146 -12.03 -26.63 29.95
N ALA A 147 -11.12 -26.41 29.02
CA ALA A 147 -10.28 -25.21 29.01
C ALA A 147 -11.11 -23.98 28.63
N ARG A 148 -11.99 -24.10 27.63
CA ARG A 148 -12.92 -23.06 27.20
C ARG A 148 -13.81 -22.64 28.37
N GLN A 149 -14.49 -23.58 29.04
CA GLN A 149 -15.33 -23.28 30.19
C GLN A 149 -14.53 -22.62 31.31
N LYS A 150 -13.36 -23.17 31.69
CA LYS A 150 -12.50 -22.54 32.71
C LYS A 150 -12.04 -21.13 32.34
N ILE A 151 -11.68 -20.90 31.08
CA ILE A 151 -11.29 -19.57 30.59
C ILE A 151 -12.49 -18.64 30.60
N PHE A 152 -13.64 -19.06 30.08
CA PHE A 152 -14.87 -18.26 30.09
C PHE A 152 -15.30 -17.93 31.50
N ASP A 153 -15.30 -18.88 32.44
CA ASP A 153 -15.64 -18.64 33.83
C ASP A 153 -14.64 -17.68 34.48
N ARG A 154 -13.33 -17.84 34.24
CA ARG A 154 -12.33 -16.92 34.79
C ARG A 154 -12.29 -15.55 34.14
N VAL A 155 -12.67 -15.43 32.88
CA VAL A 155 -12.74 -14.15 32.17
C VAL A 155 -14.05 -13.44 32.50
N SER A 156 -15.18 -14.15 32.50
CA SER A 156 -16.52 -13.62 32.77
C SER A 156 -16.76 -13.32 34.25
N ALA A 157 -16.33 -14.20 35.17
CA ALA A 157 -16.28 -13.92 36.60
C ALA A 157 -15.02 -13.15 37.00
N GLY A 158 -14.11 -12.92 36.04
CA GLY A 158 -12.85 -12.23 36.27
C GLY A 158 -13.05 -10.74 36.53
N ILE A 159 -12.44 -10.28 37.63
CA ILE A 159 -12.27 -8.85 37.96
C ILE A 159 -11.80 -8.05 36.74
N TRP A 160 -11.01 -8.66 35.85
CA TRP A 160 -10.50 -8.07 34.62
C TRP A 160 -11.58 -7.59 33.64
N PHE A 161 -12.62 -8.37 33.37
CA PHE A 161 -13.67 -8.00 32.41
C PHE A 161 -14.56 -6.88 32.95
N SER A 162 -14.94 -6.98 34.24
CA SER A 162 -15.67 -5.92 34.93
C SER A 162 -14.85 -4.61 34.99
N SER A 163 -13.56 -4.69 35.32
CA SER A 163 -12.66 -3.52 35.37
C SER A 163 -12.50 -2.84 34.02
N PHE A 164 -12.47 -3.59 32.92
CA PHE A 164 -12.46 -3.03 31.56
C PHE A 164 -13.73 -2.23 31.27
N PHE A 165 -14.90 -2.77 31.62
CA PHE A 165 -16.18 -2.09 31.38
C PHE A 165 -16.34 -0.84 32.26
N VAL A 166 -15.99 -0.94 33.54
CA VAL A 166 -15.99 0.21 34.47
C VAL A 166 -15.05 1.31 33.97
N SER A 167 -13.85 0.96 33.52
CA SER A 167 -12.90 1.92 32.93
C SER A 167 -13.48 2.62 31.69
N LEU A 168 -14.20 1.89 30.83
CA LEU A 168 -14.85 2.46 29.64
C LEU A 168 -15.94 3.47 30.04
N VAL A 169 -16.79 3.11 31.00
CA VAL A 169 -17.86 3.99 31.50
C VAL A 169 -17.28 5.26 32.14
N VAL A 170 -16.26 5.11 33.00
CA VAL A 170 -15.56 6.23 33.63
C VAL A 170 -14.98 7.18 32.57
N GLN A 171 -14.42 6.65 31.47
CA GLN A 171 -13.90 7.48 30.37
C GLN A 171 -14.99 8.26 29.64
N ILE A 172 -16.17 7.65 29.41
CA ILE A 172 -17.30 8.35 28.81
C ILE A 172 -17.75 9.50 29.72
N ILE A 173 -17.89 9.23 31.02
CA ILE A 173 -18.26 10.23 32.03
C ILE A 173 -17.22 11.35 32.09
N GLN A 174 -15.93 11.01 32.17
CA GLN A 174 -14.82 11.97 32.18
C GLN A 174 -14.89 12.91 30.97
N ARG A 175 -15.07 12.36 29.77
CA ARG A 175 -15.20 13.16 28.55
C ARG A 175 -16.41 14.11 28.61
N ARG A 176 -17.54 13.66 29.18
CA ARG A 176 -18.74 14.50 29.34
C ARG A 176 -18.53 15.62 30.34
N ILE A 177 -17.93 15.33 31.50
CA ILE A 177 -17.60 16.32 32.53
C ILE A 177 -16.67 17.40 31.94
N THR A 178 -15.61 17.01 31.23
CA THR A 178 -14.69 17.96 30.59
C THR A 178 -15.41 18.90 29.64
N LEU A 179 -16.27 18.36 28.77
CA LEU A 179 -16.98 19.15 27.75
C LEU A 179 -18.09 20.05 28.32
N LEU A 180 -18.74 19.65 29.42
CA LEU A 180 -19.86 20.40 29.99
C LEU A 180 -19.44 21.46 31.00
N ILE A 181 -18.40 21.19 31.80
CA ILE A 181 -18.00 22.05 32.93
C ILE A 181 -16.84 22.97 32.57
N PHE A 182 -15.86 22.47 31.81
CA PHE A 182 -14.60 23.19 31.58
C PHE A 182 -14.46 23.77 30.18
N VAL A 183 -15.27 23.36 29.20
CA VAL A 183 -15.18 23.84 27.81
C VAL A 183 -16.30 24.83 27.50
N GLU A 184 -15.95 25.92 26.84
CA GLU A 184 -16.90 26.96 26.45
C GLU A 184 -17.91 26.47 25.39
N ARG A 185 -19.18 26.90 25.50
CA ARG A 185 -20.34 26.36 24.75
C ARG A 185 -20.25 26.45 23.21
N HIS A 186 -19.27 27.16 22.66
CA HIS A 186 -19.09 27.34 21.21
C HIS A 186 -17.69 26.99 20.71
N THR A 187 -16.81 26.45 21.56
CA THR A 187 -15.47 26.01 21.15
C THR A 187 -15.19 24.60 21.65
N ARG A 188 -14.19 23.93 21.06
CA ARG A 188 -13.78 22.58 21.52
C ARG A 188 -12.54 22.60 22.41
N MET A 189 -11.86 23.75 22.50
CA MET A 189 -10.50 23.85 23.06
C MET A 189 -10.34 25.02 24.03
N VAL A 190 -11.27 25.99 24.07
CA VAL A 190 -11.15 27.12 25.01
C VAL A 190 -11.70 26.69 26.36
N VAL A 191 -10.82 26.72 27.35
CA VAL A 191 -11.11 26.31 28.73
C VAL A 191 -11.67 27.50 29.52
N GLN A 192 -12.81 27.29 30.17
CA GLN A 192 -13.36 28.17 31.18
C GLN A 192 -12.75 27.80 32.55
N ASN A 193 -12.27 28.79 33.30
CA ASN A 193 -11.64 28.64 34.62
C ASN A 193 -10.46 27.65 34.67
N ARG A 194 -9.25 28.17 34.41
CA ARG A 194 -8.02 27.37 34.30
C ARG A 194 -7.64 26.66 35.60
N ALA A 195 -7.79 27.31 36.76
CA ALA A 195 -7.36 26.76 38.05
C ALA A 195 -8.06 25.42 38.42
N PRO A 196 -9.41 25.32 38.43
CA PRO A 196 -10.07 24.04 38.73
C PRO A 196 -9.84 22.99 37.65
N PHE A 197 -9.64 23.39 36.39
CA PHE A 197 -9.29 22.46 35.31
C PHE A 197 -7.94 21.78 35.55
N MET A 198 -6.92 22.50 36.05
CA MET A 198 -5.61 21.91 36.34
C MET A 198 -5.69 20.89 37.47
N HIS A 199 -6.47 21.15 38.53
CA HIS A 199 -6.71 20.19 39.61
C HIS A 199 -7.48 18.96 39.09
N TYR A 200 -8.51 19.18 38.27
CA TYR A 200 -9.26 18.11 37.62
C TYR A 200 -8.36 17.22 36.75
N CYS A 201 -7.46 17.81 35.96
CA CYS A 201 -6.47 17.09 35.16
C CYS A 201 -5.55 16.22 36.02
N TYR A 202 -5.09 16.73 37.16
CA TYR A 202 -4.27 15.97 38.10
C TYR A 202 -5.01 14.74 38.65
N PHE A 203 -6.26 14.90 39.11
CA PHE A 203 -7.07 13.78 39.60
C PHE A 203 -7.37 12.76 38.49
N MET A 204 -7.67 13.22 37.27
CA MET A 204 -7.98 12.36 36.13
C MET A 204 -6.75 11.67 35.52
N MET A 205 -5.55 11.94 36.02
CA MET A 205 -4.33 11.24 35.59
C MET A 205 -4.42 9.73 35.84
N PHE A 206 -4.94 9.31 37.00
CA PHE A 206 -5.02 7.90 37.37
C PHE A 206 -5.99 7.11 36.49
N THR A 207 -7.17 7.68 36.19
CA THR A 207 -8.13 7.05 35.26
C THR A 207 -7.60 7.03 33.82
N ALA A 208 -6.85 8.07 33.42
CA ALA A 208 -6.19 8.11 32.11
C ALA A 208 -5.05 7.06 31.98
N MET A 209 -4.34 6.74 33.06
CA MET A 209 -3.30 5.69 33.06
C MET A 209 -3.88 4.32 32.69
N THR A 210 -5.00 3.92 33.28
CA THR A 210 -5.66 2.65 32.94
C THR A 210 -6.05 2.61 31.46
N ARG A 211 -6.58 3.72 30.93
CA ARG A 211 -6.90 3.84 29.50
C ARG A 211 -5.66 3.70 28.62
N ALA A 212 -4.54 4.31 29.01
CA ALA A 212 -3.30 4.25 28.26
C ALA A 212 -2.80 2.80 28.13
N LEU A 213 -2.85 2.03 29.22
CA LEU A 213 -2.48 0.62 29.22
C LEU A 213 -3.38 -0.21 28.28
N THR A 214 -4.70 -0.06 28.39
CA THR A 214 -5.65 -0.75 27.49
C THR A 214 -5.45 -0.35 26.04
N SER A 215 -5.24 0.94 25.76
CA SER A 215 -4.98 1.44 24.41
C SER A 215 -3.66 0.92 23.84
N TYR A 216 -2.64 0.71 24.68
CA TYR A 216 -1.36 0.13 24.28
C TYR A 216 -1.53 -1.33 23.86
N VAL A 217 -2.24 -2.15 24.66
CA VAL A 217 -2.54 -3.54 24.30
C VAL A 217 -3.32 -3.61 22.98
N LEU A 218 -4.38 -2.80 22.82
CA LEU A 218 -5.14 -2.74 21.58
C LEU A 218 -4.28 -2.26 20.39
N ARG A 219 -3.32 -1.35 20.61
CA ARG A 219 -2.37 -0.90 19.58
C ARG A 219 -1.45 -2.05 19.16
N THR A 220 -0.92 -2.82 20.11
CA THR A 220 -0.06 -3.99 19.82
C THR A 220 -0.82 -5.05 19.04
N ILE A 221 -2.06 -5.38 19.45
CA ILE A 221 -2.91 -6.33 18.72
C ILE A 221 -3.18 -5.83 17.29
N LYS A 222 -3.53 -4.55 17.13
CA LYS A 222 -3.73 -3.96 15.79
C LYS A 222 -2.47 -4.05 14.94
N LEU A 223 -1.29 -3.83 15.51
CA LEU A 223 -0.02 -3.93 14.78
C LEU A 223 0.28 -5.38 14.37
N LEU A 224 0.02 -6.34 15.26
CA LEU A 224 0.24 -7.77 15.02
C LEU A 224 -0.53 -8.25 13.78
N PHE A 225 -1.83 -7.92 13.67
CA PHE A 225 -2.65 -8.31 12.52
C PHE A 225 -2.44 -7.42 11.29
N ARG A 226 -2.09 -6.15 11.50
CA ARG A 226 -1.92 -5.20 10.41
C ARG A 226 -0.65 -5.46 9.61
N TYR A 227 0.44 -5.82 10.27
CA TYR A 227 1.73 -6.03 9.62
C TYR A 227 1.69 -7.08 8.49
N PRO A 228 1.16 -8.30 8.68
CA PRO A 228 0.99 -9.29 7.62
C PRO A 228 0.17 -8.81 6.43
N ILE A 229 -0.91 -8.06 6.69
CA ILE A 229 -1.76 -7.50 5.63
C ILE A 229 -0.99 -6.52 4.74
N PHE A 230 -0.01 -5.81 5.31
CA PHE A 230 0.81 -4.87 4.56
C PHE A 230 2.14 -5.44 4.07
N SER A 231 2.59 -6.61 4.56
CA SER A 231 3.90 -7.18 4.19
C SER A 231 4.01 -7.55 2.71
N ILE A 232 2.89 -7.87 2.06
CA ILE A 232 2.82 -8.15 0.62
C ILE A 232 2.81 -6.87 -0.24
N ARG A 233 2.52 -5.71 0.36
CA ARG A 233 2.36 -4.45 -0.38
C ARG A 233 3.64 -3.66 -0.41
N VAL A 234 4.18 -3.47 -1.61
CA VAL A 234 5.38 -2.67 -1.87
C VAL A 234 5.06 -1.17 -2.00
N ASP A 235 3.79 -0.80 -2.25
CA ASP A 235 3.37 0.59 -2.48
C ASP A 235 3.13 1.41 -1.20
N ARG A 236 3.24 0.79 -0.02
CA ARG A 236 3.06 1.47 1.26
C ARG A 236 4.17 1.10 2.21
N ASN A 237 4.65 2.10 2.93
CA ASN A 237 5.53 1.88 4.07
C ASN A 237 4.82 1.02 5.12
N ALA A 238 5.42 -0.10 5.49
CA ALA A 238 5.02 -0.82 6.69
C ALA A 238 5.39 -0.01 7.96
N GLU A 239 6.46 0.79 7.87
CA GLU A 239 7.02 1.51 8.99
C GLU A 239 6.47 2.93 9.19
N THR A 240 6.90 3.59 10.26
CA THR A 240 6.55 5.00 10.51
C THR A 240 7.27 5.95 9.55
N TRP A 241 6.73 7.16 9.39
CA TRP A 241 7.22 8.14 8.41
C TRP A 241 8.70 8.51 8.54
N GLY A 242 9.25 8.45 9.77
CA GLY A 242 10.65 8.79 10.04
C GLY A 242 11.66 7.75 9.54
N VAL A 243 11.27 6.47 9.54
CA VAL A 243 12.17 5.32 9.25
C VAL A 243 11.90 4.68 7.88
N ARG A 244 11.07 5.32 7.05
CA ARG A 244 10.68 4.86 5.71
C ARG A 244 11.80 4.33 4.79
N HIS A 245 13.03 4.77 4.98
CA HIS A 245 14.17 4.26 4.19
C HIS A 245 14.56 2.82 4.56
N GLY A 246 14.15 2.33 5.74
CA GLY A 246 14.34 0.92 6.15
C GLY A 246 13.45 -0.05 5.38
N ASP A 247 12.33 0.41 4.82
CA ASP A 247 11.44 -0.40 4.00
C ASP A 247 11.97 -0.47 2.55
N ALA A 248 12.76 -1.51 2.29
CA ALA A 248 13.36 -1.75 0.98
C ALA A 248 12.31 -1.88 -0.15
N GLY A 249 11.12 -2.41 0.16
CA GLY A 249 10.06 -2.53 -0.82
C GLY A 249 9.56 -1.15 -1.23
N PHE A 250 9.21 -0.34 -0.24
CA PHE A 250 8.68 0.98 -0.51
C PHE A 250 9.72 1.95 -1.08
N ALA A 251 10.99 1.87 -0.66
CA ALA A 251 12.09 2.61 -1.27
C ALA A 251 12.20 2.28 -2.77
N ALA A 252 12.16 1.00 -3.13
CA ALA A 252 12.20 0.57 -4.53
C ALA A 252 10.99 1.06 -5.34
N TYR A 253 9.79 1.08 -4.74
CA TYR A 253 8.60 1.67 -5.37
C TYR A 253 8.77 3.18 -5.63
N CYS A 254 9.32 3.92 -4.67
CA CYS A 254 9.61 5.35 -4.83
C CYS A 254 10.59 5.60 -5.98
N GLY A 255 11.69 4.84 -6.01
CA GLY A 255 12.69 4.91 -7.07
C GLY A 255 12.11 4.62 -8.44
N MET A 256 11.30 3.57 -8.56
CA MET A 256 10.64 3.23 -9.83
C MET A 256 9.69 4.33 -10.30
N ILE A 257 8.85 4.91 -9.44
CA ILE A 257 7.96 5.98 -9.91
C ILE A 257 8.76 7.23 -10.31
N LEU A 258 9.83 7.56 -9.58
CA LEU A 258 10.64 8.73 -9.90
C LEU A 258 11.36 8.55 -11.25
N ALA A 259 11.99 7.40 -11.47
CA ALA A 259 12.62 7.07 -12.75
C ALA A 259 11.61 7.09 -13.90
N GLU A 260 10.42 6.52 -13.71
CA GLU A 260 9.34 6.55 -14.71
C GLU A 260 8.86 7.98 -15.00
N HIS A 261 8.83 8.85 -13.99
CA HIS A 261 8.48 10.26 -14.18
C HIS A 261 9.57 11.03 -14.95
N GLU A 262 10.85 10.77 -14.67
CA GLU A 262 11.96 11.50 -15.29
C GLU A 262 12.19 11.08 -16.75
N TYR A 263 12.21 9.77 -17.03
CA TYR A 263 12.51 9.26 -18.37
C TYR A 263 11.28 9.13 -19.26
N ASN A 264 10.11 8.77 -18.71
CA ASN A 264 8.89 8.49 -19.46
C ASN A 264 7.79 9.55 -19.24
N ASN A 265 8.18 10.82 -19.17
CA ASN A 265 7.21 11.90 -19.09
C ASN A 265 6.50 12.10 -20.45
N PRO A 266 5.18 11.87 -20.57
CA PRO A 266 4.48 11.94 -21.85
C PRO A 266 4.47 13.36 -22.43
N ILE A 267 4.54 14.40 -21.59
CA ILE A 267 4.57 15.79 -22.05
C ILE A 267 5.91 16.07 -22.75
N VAL A 268 7.01 15.61 -22.16
CA VAL A 268 8.37 15.78 -22.72
C VAL A 268 8.51 14.93 -23.99
N LEU A 269 8.04 13.69 -23.97
CA LEU A 269 8.08 12.81 -25.15
C LEU A 269 7.23 13.36 -26.31
N ALA A 270 6.04 13.88 -26.03
CA ALA A 270 5.22 14.54 -27.05
C ALA A 270 5.90 15.80 -27.60
N PHE A 271 6.50 16.62 -26.73
CA PHE A 271 7.24 17.81 -27.15
C PHE A 271 8.43 17.46 -28.04
N VAL A 272 9.28 16.51 -27.62
CA VAL A 272 10.41 16.03 -28.45
C VAL A 272 9.91 15.42 -29.76
N GLY A 273 8.81 14.66 -29.73
CA GLY A 273 8.16 14.11 -30.92
C GLY A 273 7.74 15.20 -31.91
N THR A 274 7.13 16.29 -31.43
CA THR A 274 6.76 17.43 -32.30
C THR A 274 7.98 18.12 -32.91
N LEU A 275 9.05 18.32 -32.13
CA LEU A 275 10.30 18.91 -32.64
C LEU A 275 10.97 18.03 -33.69
N LEU A 276 11.01 16.72 -33.45
CA LEU A 276 11.64 15.75 -34.35
C LEU A 276 10.84 15.60 -35.65
N GLY A 277 9.50 15.59 -35.57
CA GLY A 277 8.61 15.59 -36.73
C GLY A 277 8.80 16.83 -37.61
N ASP A 278 8.91 18.01 -37.00
CA ASP A 278 9.23 19.26 -37.69
C ASP A 278 10.59 19.21 -38.38
N TYR A 279 11.62 18.70 -37.68
CA TYR A 279 12.96 18.55 -38.21
C TYR A 279 12.99 17.62 -39.43
N TYR A 280 12.36 16.45 -39.35
CA TYR A 280 12.29 15.50 -40.45
C TYR A 280 11.52 16.04 -41.65
N THR A 281 10.39 16.71 -41.43
CA THR A 281 9.58 17.27 -42.52
C THR A 281 10.34 18.36 -43.28
N ARG A 282 11.05 19.24 -42.55
CA ARG A 282 11.88 20.30 -43.15
C ARG A 282 13.10 19.75 -43.89
N ASN A 283 13.73 18.68 -43.40
CA ASN A 283 14.87 18.06 -44.09
C ASN A 283 14.45 17.22 -45.31
N LYS A 284 13.35 16.47 -45.23
CA LYS A 284 12.79 15.74 -46.37
C LYS A 284 12.43 16.67 -47.53
N ALA A 285 11.94 17.88 -47.22
CA ALA A 285 11.67 18.92 -48.20
C ALA A 285 12.94 19.54 -48.83
N LYS A 286 14.11 19.43 -48.17
CA LYS A 286 15.37 20.00 -48.65
C LYS A 286 16.25 19.03 -49.45
N THR A 287 16.23 17.73 -49.14
CA THR A 287 17.19 16.77 -49.72
C THR A 287 16.58 15.63 -50.53
N GLY A 288 15.25 15.54 -50.66
CA GLY A 288 14.57 14.59 -51.57
C GLY A 288 14.65 13.11 -51.16
N THR A 289 15.65 12.69 -50.39
CA THR A 289 15.83 11.32 -49.89
C THR A 289 16.41 11.35 -48.47
N LEU A 290 15.69 10.74 -47.52
CA LEU A 290 16.20 10.50 -46.18
C LEU A 290 17.19 9.33 -46.20
N CYS A 291 18.31 9.46 -45.48
CA CYS A 291 19.25 8.36 -45.26
C CYS A 291 18.59 7.18 -44.51
N ARG A 292 18.92 5.93 -44.89
CA ARG A 292 18.33 4.68 -44.36
C ARG A 292 18.40 4.54 -42.83
N LYS A 293 19.37 5.18 -42.16
CA LYS A 293 19.46 5.22 -40.68
C LYS A 293 18.46 6.20 -40.03
N HIS A 294 17.97 7.19 -40.77
CA HIS A 294 16.99 8.19 -40.33
C HIS A 294 15.55 7.82 -40.71
N GLN A 295 15.36 6.69 -41.37
CA GLN A 295 14.06 6.06 -41.61
C GLN A 295 13.61 5.25 -40.37
N PHE A 296 14.01 5.67 -39.17
CA PHE A 296 13.62 4.97 -37.95
C PHE A 296 12.15 5.30 -37.65
N LYS A 297 11.28 4.35 -38.00
CA LYS A 297 9.94 4.16 -37.43
C LYS A 297 9.02 5.40 -37.37
N ALA A 298 8.90 6.13 -38.48
CA ALA A 298 7.76 7.05 -38.66
C ALA A 298 6.39 6.34 -38.67
N ASN A 299 6.37 5.00 -38.77
CA ASN A 299 5.14 4.19 -38.76
C ASN A 299 4.69 3.74 -37.36
N ASP A 300 5.55 3.75 -36.34
CA ASP A 300 5.19 3.25 -34.99
C ASP A 300 4.70 4.35 -34.04
N PHE A 301 4.99 5.62 -34.36
CA PHE A 301 4.37 6.74 -33.68
C PHE A 301 3.17 7.12 -34.53
N GLU A 302 1.96 6.78 -34.08
CA GLU A 302 0.69 7.17 -34.70
C GLU A 302 0.62 8.70 -34.79
N LEU A 303 1.23 9.24 -35.85
CA LEU A 303 1.24 10.65 -36.20
C LEU A 303 -0.05 11.00 -36.95
N SER A 304 -1.18 10.42 -36.54
CA SER A 304 -2.48 10.60 -37.15
C SER A 304 -3.24 11.82 -36.61
N ILE A 305 -2.72 12.48 -35.57
CA ILE A 305 -3.40 13.60 -34.89
C ILE A 305 -2.98 14.98 -35.41
N LEU A 306 -1.98 15.09 -36.28
CA LEU A 306 -1.57 16.37 -36.86
C LEU A 306 -1.67 16.35 -38.39
N GLN A 307 -2.90 16.27 -38.90
CA GLN A 307 -3.22 16.90 -40.18
C GLN A 307 -3.20 18.42 -40.00
N THR A 308 -2.01 19.01 -39.90
CA THR A 308 -1.87 20.44 -40.13
C THR A 308 -2.10 20.74 -41.61
N PRO A 309 -2.83 21.81 -41.95
CA PRO A 309 -3.05 22.20 -43.33
C PRO A 309 -1.71 22.50 -43.99
N GLN A 310 -1.55 21.90 -45.18
CA GLN A 310 -0.53 22.13 -46.20
C GLN A 310 0.45 23.29 -45.90
N THR A 311 1.68 22.95 -45.54
CA THR A 311 2.79 23.92 -45.51
C THR A 311 3.14 24.38 -46.94
N PRO A 312 3.14 25.69 -47.23
CA PRO A 312 3.54 26.20 -48.54
C PRO A 312 5.05 26.02 -48.74
N LYS A 313 5.39 25.44 -49.90
CA LYS A 313 6.75 25.42 -50.46
C LYS A 313 7.19 26.87 -50.71
N ASN A 314 8.45 27.18 -50.37
CA ASN A 314 9.18 28.44 -50.54
C ASN A 314 9.06 29.42 -49.33
N ILE A 315 10.02 29.30 -48.40
CA ILE A 315 10.21 30.26 -47.31
C ILE A 315 11.02 31.44 -47.86
N THR A 316 10.34 32.52 -48.27
CA THR A 316 10.93 33.86 -48.45
C THR A 316 11.15 34.54 -47.08
N GLU A 317 12.11 35.47 -46.96
CA GLU A 317 12.41 36.18 -45.70
C GLU A 317 11.18 36.84 -45.06
N ASN A 318 10.22 37.29 -45.88
CA ASN A 318 8.94 37.82 -45.43
C ASN A 318 8.11 36.80 -44.62
N ASN A 319 8.14 35.51 -44.97
CA ASN A 319 7.42 34.46 -44.23
C ASN A 319 8.03 34.20 -42.85
N ILE A 320 9.34 34.39 -42.70
CA ILE A 320 10.03 34.28 -41.40
C ILE A 320 9.60 35.43 -40.49
N SER A 321 9.52 36.66 -41.01
CA SER A 321 9.07 37.83 -40.25
C SER A 321 7.62 37.66 -39.75
N GLN A 322 6.72 37.16 -40.60
CA GLN A 322 5.32 36.90 -40.26
C GLN A 322 5.16 35.79 -39.22
N CYS A 323 5.95 34.71 -39.33
CA CYS A 323 5.95 33.63 -38.36
C CYS A 323 6.47 34.09 -36.98
N ARG A 324 7.52 34.93 -36.97
CA ARG A 324 8.02 35.58 -35.75
C ARG A 324 6.98 36.51 -35.13
N ALA A 325 6.28 37.32 -35.94
CA ALA A 325 5.21 38.19 -35.47
C ALA A 325 4.08 37.39 -34.80
N ARG A 326 3.61 36.31 -35.44
CA ARG A 326 2.61 35.39 -34.86
C ARG A 326 3.07 34.78 -33.53
N THR A 327 4.31 34.32 -33.46
CA THR A 327 4.88 33.74 -32.23
C THR A 327 4.90 34.74 -31.08
N ARG A 328 5.26 36.01 -31.37
CA ARG A 328 5.23 37.11 -30.38
C ARG A 328 3.80 37.40 -29.88
N TRP A 329 2.81 37.37 -30.78
CA TRP A 329 1.40 37.52 -30.39
C TRP A 329 0.92 36.37 -29.50
N PHE A 330 1.22 35.11 -29.84
CA PHE A 330 0.88 33.97 -28.99
C PHE A 330 1.53 34.04 -27.61
N LEU A 331 2.80 34.46 -27.54
CA LEU A 331 3.48 34.71 -26.28
C LEU A 331 2.76 35.78 -25.45
N ALA A 332 2.41 36.92 -26.05
CA ALA A 332 1.74 38.02 -25.36
C ALA A 332 0.38 37.57 -24.79
N ILE A 333 -0.44 36.87 -25.58
CA ILE A 333 -1.74 36.33 -25.14
C ILE A 333 -1.55 35.35 -23.97
N THR A 334 -0.55 34.47 -24.06
CA THR A 334 -0.25 33.50 -22.99
C THR A 334 0.13 34.20 -21.69
N LEU A 335 0.93 35.27 -21.76
CA LEU A 335 1.37 36.04 -20.58
C LEU A 335 0.26 36.89 -19.97
N ILE A 336 -0.65 37.43 -20.79
CA ILE A 336 -1.83 38.17 -20.31
C ILE A 336 -2.74 37.23 -19.49
N ASN A 337 -2.96 36.02 -19.98
CA ASN A 337 -3.83 35.03 -19.33
C ASN A 337 -3.17 34.31 -18.14
N ASN A 338 -1.84 34.40 -17.97
CA ASN A 338 -1.09 33.71 -16.91
C ASN A 338 -0.18 34.70 -16.15
N PRO A 339 -0.71 35.52 -15.23
CA PRO A 339 0.05 36.60 -14.58
C PRO A 339 1.24 36.10 -13.74
N VAL A 340 1.14 34.90 -13.16
CA VAL A 340 2.23 34.27 -12.40
C VAL A 340 3.45 33.96 -13.28
N LEU A 341 3.22 33.50 -14.53
CA LEU A 341 4.30 33.23 -15.48
C LEU A 341 5.01 34.52 -15.92
N ARG A 342 4.28 35.65 -15.95
CA ARG A 342 4.86 36.96 -16.26
C ARG A 342 5.90 37.37 -15.21
N GLN A 343 5.59 37.19 -13.93
CA GLN A 343 6.52 37.50 -12.83
C GLN A 343 7.76 36.61 -12.86
N ASN A 344 7.58 35.29 -13.06
CA ASN A 344 8.69 34.34 -13.10
C ASN A 344 9.64 34.59 -14.29
N ARG A 345 9.10 35.01 -15.44
CA ARG A 345 9.90 35.32 -16.64
C ARG A 345 10.79 36.54 -16.44
N THR A 346 10.33 37.55 -15.70
CA THR A 346 11.12 38.76 -15.41
C THR A 346 12.13 38.54 -14.29
N ALA A 347 11.87 37.61 -13.37
CA ALA A 347 12.77 37.31 -12.25
C ALA A 347 13.96 36.40 -12.62
N SER A 348 13.94 35.75 -13.79
CA SER A 348 15.03 34.93 -14.31
C SER A 348 16.03 35.70 -15.20
N HIS A 349 15.84 37.01 -15.34
CA HIS A 349 16.78 37.97 -15.92
C HIS A 349 17.30 38.88 -14.83
#